data_AF-A0A1A3D0H0-F1
#
_entry.id   AF-A0A1A3D0H0-F1
#
_cell.length_a   1.000
_cell.length_b   1.000
_cell.length_c   1.000
_cell.angle_alpha   90.00
_cell.angle_beta   90.00
_cell.angle_gamma   90.00
#
_symmetry.space_group_name_H-M   'P 1'
#
loop_
_entity.id
_entity.type
_entity.pdbx_description
1 polymer ?
#
loop_
_entity_poly.entity_id
_entity_poly.type
_entity_poly.pdbx_seq_one_letter_code
_entity_poly.pdbx_strand_id
1 'polypeptide(L)'
;MASKAVNQDERPDSERGWTFLTNHGHVLLCVSLSEPLTARELSLRVGITERSVQAILSDLTDEGYLIKSKAGRRNVYTLNPDGRLRHPLESGHTVGELIDALR
;
A
#
# COMPACT_ATOMS: atom_id res chain seq x y z
N MET A 1 -25.98 -27.35 -15.56
CA MET A 1 -24.92 -27.39 -16.60
C MET A 1 -25.16 -26.18 -17.50
N ALA A 2 -24.37 -25.12 -17.57
CA ALA A 2 -23.06 -24.82 -17.03
C ALA A 2 -23.03 -23.36 -16.53
N SER A 3 -22.22 -23.12 -15.49
CA SER A 3 -22.06 -21.86 -14.78
C SER A 3 -21.69 -20.70 -15.68
N LYS A 4 -22.32 -19.57 -15.39
CA LYS A 4 -21.93 -18.22 -15.79
C LYS A 4 -20.49 -17.99 -15.30
N ALA A 5 -19.54 -17.96 -16.21
CA ALA A 5 -18.18 -17.54 -15.92
C ALA A 5 -18.22 -16.07 -15.50
N VAL A 6 -17.96 -15.82 -14.21
CA VAL A 6 -17.61 -14.49 -13.71
C VAL A 6 -16.25 -14.17 -14.30
N ASN A 7 -16.21 -13.31 -15.32
CA ASN A 7 -14.96 -12.77 -15.84
C ASN A 7 -14.36 -11.83 -14.79
N GLN A 8 -13.34 -12.30 -14.08
CA GLN A 8 -12.55 -11.52 -13.12
C GLN A 8 -11.41 -10.74 -13.79
N ASP A 9 -11.65 -10.10 -14.95
CA ASP A 9 -10.62 -9.27 -15.61
C ASP A 9 -11.21 -7.97 -16.15
N GLU A 10 -12.02 -7.29 -15.35
CA GLU A 10 -12.17 -5.83 -15.48
C GLU A 10 -10.94 -5.18 -14.86
N ARG A 11 -9.81 -5.22 -15.57
CA ARG A 11 -8.75 -4.22 -15.35
C ARG A 11 -9.27 -2.94 -15.99
N PRO A 12 -9.63 -1.88 -15.22
CA PRO A 12 -9.82 -0.59 -15.85
C PRO A 12 -8.50 -0.24 -16.52
N ASP A 13 -8.59 0.08 -17.81
CA ASP A 13 -7.48 0.59 -18.60
C ASP A 13 -6.72 1.62 -17.77
N SER A 14 -5.41 1.42 -17.69
CA SER A 14 -4.47 2.31 -17.04
C SER A 14 -4.35 3.61 -17.84
N GLU A 15 -5.40 4.42 -17.86
CA GLU A 15 -5.17 5.85 -17.87
C GLU A 15 -4.55 6.16 -16.52
N ARG A 16 -3.32 6.68 -16.52
CA ARG A 16 -2.71 7.28 -15.32
C ARG A 16 -3.50 8.55 -14.99
N GLY A 17 -4.75 8.37 -14.60
CA GLY A 17 -5.66 9.41 -14.15
C GLY A 17 -5.19 9.92 -12.82
N TRP A 18 -5.57 11.15 -12.53
CA TRP A 18 -5.31 11.75 -11.23
C TRP A 18 -5.98 10.91 -10.13
N THR A 19 -5.21 10.56 -9.10
CA THR A 19 -5.72 9.89 -7.90
C THR A 19 -5.47 10.77 -6.68
N PHE A 20 -6.33 10.64 -5.67
CA PHE A 20 -6.24 11.48 -4.47
C PHE A 20 -5.01 11.13 -3.61
N LEU A 21 -4.80 9.85 -3.34
CA LEU A 21 -3.62 9.38 -2.59
C LEU A 21 -2.40 9.30 -3.50
N THR A 22 -1.24 9.60 -2.93
CA THR A 22 0.04 9.35 -3.60
C THR A 22 0.34 7.86 -3.69
N ASN A 23 1.32 7.47 -4.51
CA ASN A 23 1.81 6.09 -4.54
C ASN A 23 2.28 5.58 -3.15
N HIS A 24 2.81 6.47 -2.30
CA HIS A 24 3.13 6.11 -0.91
C HIS A 24 1.88 5.74 -0.12
N GLY A 25 0.82 6.55 -0.24
CA GLY A 25 -0.48 6.26 0.39
C GLY A 25 -1.09 4.96 -0.10
N HIS A 26 -1.05 4.70 -1.42
CA HIS A 26 -1.56 3.45 -1.99
C HIS A 26 -0.79 2.22 -1.52
N VAL A 27 0.55 2.28 -1.47
CA VAL A 27 1.37 1.17 -0.95
C VAL A 27 1.08 0.92 0.53
N LEU A 28 1.00 1.99 1.32
CA LEU A 28 0.72 1.93 2.75
C LEU A 28 -0.65 1.29 3.03
N LEU A 29 -1.67 1.69 2.27
CA LEU A 29 -3.02 1.09 2.32
C LEU A 29 -3.01 -0.38 1.91
N CYS A 30 -2.26 -0.74 0.86
CA CYS A 30 -2.15 -2.14 0.46
C CYS A 30 -1.51 -3.01 1.55
N VAL A 31 -0.49 -2.49 2.24
CA VAL A 31 0.17 -3.18 3.35
C VAL A 31 -0.75 -3.32 4.56
N SER A 32 -1.63 -2.36 4.82
CA SER A 32 -2.54 -2.42 5.97
C SER A 32 -3.75 -3.33 5.78
N LEU A 33 -4.21 -3.53 4.53
CA LEU A 33 -5.45 -4.26 4.23
C LEU A 33 -5.25 -5.74 3.90
N SER A 34 -4.02 -6.23 3.77
CA SER A 34 -3.76 -7.55 3.19
C SER A 34 -2.78 -8.39 3.99
N GLU A 35 -2.84 -9.70 3.77
CA GLU A 35 -1.75 -10.60 4.15
C GLU A 35 -0.42 -10.13 3.54
N PRO A 36 0.74 -10.52 4.09
CA PRO A 36 2.05 -10.07 3.64
C PRO A 36 2.25 -10.22 2.12
N LEU A 37 2.18 -9.09 1.40
CA LEU A 37 2.37 -9.04 -0.04
C LEU A 37 3.85 -8.91 -0.42
N THR A 38 4.21 -9.53 -1.54
CA THR A 38 5.50 -9.31 -2.19
C THR A 38 5.55 -7.95 -2.90
N ALA A 39 6.75 -7.43 -3.15
CA ALA A 39 6.93 -6.21 -3.93
C ALA A 39 6.29 -6.29 -5.33
N ARG A 40 6.29 -7.49 -5.93
CA ARG A 40 5.62 -7.77 -7.20
C ARG A 40 4.11 -7.61 -7.10
N GLU A 41 3.48 -8.23 -6.12
CA GLU A 41 2.02 -8.12 -5.93
C GLU A 41 1.59 -6.68 -5.64
N LEU A 42 2.35 -5.97 -4.81
CA LEU A 42 2.15 -4.53 -4.57
C LEU A 42 2.26 -3.72 -5.86
N SER A 43 3.25 -4.02 -6.70
CA SER A 43 3.47 -3.28 -7.96
C SER A 43 2.29 -3.43 -8.92
N LEU A 44 1.73 -4.63 -9.01
CA LEU A 44 0.58 -4.93 -9.85
C LEU A 44 -0.69 -4.25 -9.31
N ARG A 45 -0.88 -4.24 -7.99
CA ARG A 45 -2.07 -3.63 -7.37
C ARG A 45 -2.04 -2.10 -7.42
N VAL A 46 -0.88 -1.48 -7.23
CA VAL A 46 -0.71 -0.01 -7.23
C VAL A 46 -0.52 0.54 -8.65
N GLY A 47 -0.10 -0.28 -9.62
CA GLY A 47 0.14 0.17 -11.00
C GLY A 47 1.46 0.91 -11.20
N ILE A 48 2.48 0.55 -10.41
CA ILE A 48 3.84 1.12 -10.48
C ILE A 48 4.89 0.00 -10.67
N THR A 49 6.15 0.36 -10.86
CA THR A 49 7.22 -0.64 -11.02
C THR A 49 7.59 -1.29 -9.68
N GLU A 50 8.08 -2.54 -9.70
CA GLU A 50 8.60 -3.21 -8.49
C GLU A 50 9.70 -2.41 -7.80
N ARG A 51 10.58 -1.76 -8.59
CA ARG A 51 11.63 -0.88 -8.07
C ARG A 51 11.03 0.33 -7.33
N SER A 52 9.97 0.93 -7.86
CA SER A 52 9.27 2.03 -7.21
C SER A 52 8.63 1.59 -5.89
N VAL A 53 8.01 0.41 -5.86
CA VAL A 53 7.48 -0.17 -4.61
C VAL A 53 8.59 -0.37 -3.59
N GLN A 54 9.74 -0.94 -4.00
CA GLN A 54 10.85 -1.16 -3.08
C GLN A 54 11.41 0.14 -2.50
N ALA A 55 11.52 1.20 -3.31
CA ALA A 55 11.91 2.52 -2.84
C ALA A 55 10.90 3.07 -1.82
N ILE A 56 9.61 3.03 -2.16
CA ILE A 56 8.52 3.48 -1.26
C ILE A 56 8.51 2.69 0.05
N LEU A 57 8.71 1.37 0.02
CA LEU A 57 8.79 0.55 1.23
C LEU A 57 10.00 0.92 2.08
N SER A 58 11.13 1.29 1.47
CA SER A 58 12.29 1.82 2.19
C SER A 58 11.94 3.15 2.83
N ASP A 59 11.45 4.11 2.06
CA ASP A 59 11.10 5.45 2.52
C ASP A 59 10.11 5.38 3.70
N LEU A 60 9.04 4.58 3.58
CA LEU A 60 8.06 4.38 4.64
C LEU A 60 8.64 3.69 5.88
N THR A 61 9.64 2.81 5.72
CA THR A 61 10.31 2.16 6.86
C THR A 61 11.28 3.13 7.54
N ASP A 62 12.09 3.84 6.76
CA ASP A 62 13.09 4.79 7.23
C ASP A 62 12.43 5.96 7.99
N GLU A 63 11.24 6.35 7.52
CA GLU A 63 10.42 7.38 8.15
C GLU A 63 9.49 6.88 9.26
N GLY A 64 9.56 5.60 9.60
CA GLY A 64 8.88 4.99 10.75
C GLY A 64 7.38 4.71 10.56
N TYR A 65 6.86 4.74 9.34
CA TYR A 65 5.47 4.37 9.02
C TYR A 65 5.27 2.86 8.85
N LEU A 66 6.32 2.14 8.49
CA LEU A 66 6.32 0.68 8.39
C LEU A 66 7.38 0.08 9.31
N ILE A 67 7.03 -1.05 9.91
CA ILE A 67 7.96 -1.90 10.64
C ILE A 67 8.34 -3.07 9.73
N LYS A 68 9.63 -3.21 9.47
CA LYS A 68 10.19 -4.30 8.66
C LYS A 68 10.64 -5.44 9.56
N SER A 69 10.10 -6.63 9.31
CA SER A 69 10.51 -7.89 9.95
C SER A 69 10.97 -8.91 8.91
N LYS A 70 11.76 -9.91 9.33
CA LYS A 70 12.17 -11.03 8.47
C LYS A 70 11.32 -12.26 8.80
N ALA A 71 10.66 -12.80 7.77
CA ALA A 71 9.99 -14.11 7.81
C ALA A 71 10.74 -15.07 6.88
N GLY A 72 11.71 -15.81 7.43
CA GLY A 72 12.60 -16.68 6.66
C GLY A 72 13.43 -15.88 5.64
N ARG A 73 13.21 -16.11 4.34
CA ARG A 73 13.91 -15.41 3.24
C ARG A 73 13.19 -14.13 2.77
N ARG A 74 12.02 -13.83 3.32
CA ARG A 74 11.18 -12.70 2.88
C ARG A 74 11.18 -11.58 3.93
N ASN A 75 11.11 -10.34 3.45
CA ASN A 75 10.77 -9.20 4.30
C ASN A 75 9.25 -9.11 4.40
N VAL A 76 8.75 -8.89 5.61
CA VAL A 76 7.35 -8.60 5.91
C VAL A 76 7.28 -7.19 6.45
N TYR A 77 6.32 -6.41 5.96
CA TYR A 77 6.10 -5.04 6.40
C TYR A 77 4.75 -4.95 7.10
N THR A 78 4.71 -4.27 8.23
CA THR A 78 3.49 -4.02 8.99
C THR A 78 3.35 -2.53 9.26
N LEU A 79 2.12 -2.02 9.23
CA LEU A 79 1.84 -0.61 9.54
C LEU A 79 2.27 -0.28 10.98
N ASN A 80 2.93 0.86 11.16
CA ASN A 80 3.03 1.53 12.45
C ASN A 80 1.87 2.55 12.56
N PRO A 81 0.80 2.26 13.32
CA PRO A 81 -0.38 3.13 13.37
C PRO A 81 -0.11 4.48 14.05
N ASP A 82 0.97 4.61 14.82
CA ASP A 82 1.31 5.81 15.57
C ASP A 82 2.09 6.85 14.73
N GLY A 83 2.45 6.51 13.48
CA GLY A 83 3.16 7.43 12.58
C GLY A 83 2.34 8.69 12.28
N ARG A 84 2.86 9.87 12.62
CA ARG A 84 2.17 11.16 12.41
C ARG A 84 2.14 11.57 10.94
N LEU A 85 1.04 12.17 10.49
CA LEU A 85 1.00 12.84 9.19
C LEU A 85 1.87 14.10 9.24
N ARG A 86 2.70 14.33 8.21
CA ARG A 86 3.76 15.37 8.25
C ARG A 86 3.27 16.76 7.91
N HIS A 87 2.16 16.85 7.17
CA HIS A 87 1.66 18.15 6.75
C HIS A 87 1.07 18.89 7.96
N PRO A 88 1.39 20.18 8.18
CA PRO A 88 0.91 20.91 9.37
C PRO A 88 -0.60 20.83 9.59
N LEU A 89 -1.39 20.85 8.50
CA LEU A 89 -2.85 20.74 8.56
C LEU A 89 -3.34 19.41 9.11
N GLU A 90 -2.54 18.36 8.99
CA GLU A 90 -2.90 16.98 9.32
C GLU A 90 -2.06 16.44 10.48
N SER A 91 -1.13 17.23 11.02
CA SER A 91 -0.16 16.79 12.03
C SER A 91 -0.78 16.32 13.36
N GLY A 92 -2.03 16.69 13.62
CA GLY A 92 -2.83 16.18 14.73
C GLY A 92 -3.26 14.72 14.56
N HIS A 93 -3.17 14.18 13.34
CA HIS A 93 -3.64 12.85 12.98
C HIS A 93 -2.50 11.85 12.79
N THR A 94 -2.84 10.57 12.94
CA THR A 94 -1.92 9.48 12.63
C THR A 94 -2.26 8.81 11.31
N VAL A 95 -1.29 8.11 10.75
CA VAL A 95 -1.51 7.23 9.61
C VAL A 95 -2.50 6.12 9.95
N GLY A 96 -2.52 5.63 11.20
CA GLY A 96 -3.51 4.65 11.65
C GLY A 96 -4.94 5.18 11.51
N GLU A 97 -5.20 6.41 11.93
CA GLU A 97 -6.51 7.07 11.78
C GLU A 97 -6.91 7.22 10.31
N LEU A 98 -5.97 7.62 9.44
CA LEU A 98 -6.20 7.72 8.00
C LEU A 98 -6.59 6.36 7.40
N ILE A 99 -5.86 5.30 7.74
CA ILE A 99 -6.12 3.96 7.22
C ILE A 99 -7.46 3.43 7.74
N ASP A 100 -7.79 3.67 9.00
CA ASP A 100 -9.06 3.28 9.60
C ASP A 100 -10.27 4.02 9.00
N ALA A 101 -10.08 5.23 8.46
CA ALA A 101 -11.12 5.97 7.75
C ALA A 101 -11.38 5.44 6.32
N LEU A 102 -10.48 4.63 5.76
CA LEU A 102 -10.55 4.12 4.39
C LEU A 102 -10.94 2.63 4.29
N ARG A 103 -11.09 1.93 5.43
CA ARG A 103 -11.41 0.50 5.49
C ARG A 103 -12.92 0.21 5.54
#